data_AF-A0A318SIR9-F1
#
_entry.id   AF-A0A318SIR9-F1
#
_cell.length_a   1.000
_cell.length_b   1.000
_cell.length_c   1.000
_cell.angle_alpha   90.00
_cell.angle_beta   90.00
_cell.angle_gamma   90.00
#
_symmetry.space_group_name_H-M   'P 1'
#
loop_
_entity.id
_entity.type
_entity.pdbx_description
1 polymer ?
#
loop_
_entity_poly.entity_id
_entity_poly.type
_entity_poly.pdbx_seq_one_letter_code
_entity_poly.pdbx_strand_id
1 'polypeptide(L)'
;MGGCLSTRDVSRYRDSYHSDLQADKSPTPTSPSADSTPSRELPMRASSISKKSTAPRRSFDELQESHQFPGQKNKSRNTNRTGLPGPSTSNLSIEQRSLVGVARWPDSRYNEEDSRAQQSYGQSFWNATRKAGSLIANGKISSLEQLWTHVSEWRGKKAGSSSSPFGASRRDPKYNLPRITGLGEKYAYVRDRYANRTDGDIMRNRYNLPPFMQFQIDDEIDGEPISLTKIVISKDAMADRMDEIYAGLRSRNQETLGEPFHIAHTEAVDVPRIMKHAESLYSRALDPDIDDGQALAAMGELHWWLAHAMPDVRGSAAKAELSVRSIAQARGMDLPPFQRGIVPDLEAMTTARSDFVKNYSQMLAWTEI
;
A
#
# COMPACT_ATOMS: atom_id res chain seq x y z
N MET A 1 -14.48 43.58 -7.45
CA MET A 1 -13.02 43.82 -7.45
C MET A 1 -12.34 42.47 -7.22
N GLY A 2 -11.23 42.19 -7.90
CA GLY A 2 -10.57 40.88 -7.81
C GLY A 2 -9.51 40.81 -6.71
N GLY A 3 -9.34 39.63 -6.10
CA GLY A 3 -8.19 39.30 -5.25
C GLY A 3 -7.37 38.20 -5.91
N CYS A 4 -6.12 38.48 -6.28
CA CYS A 4 -5.23 37.47 -6.83
C CYS A 4 -4.76 36.51 -5.73
N LEU A 5 -4.87 35.20 -5.97
CA LEU A 5 -4.15 34.18 -5.20
C LEU A 5 -2.82 33.84 -5.89
N SER A 6 -1.77 33.64 -5.08
CA SER A 6 -0.39 33.54 -5.54
C SER A 6 -0.11 32.22 -6.26
N THR A 7 0.55 32.29 -7.42
CA THR A 7 0.88 31.14 -8.27
C THR A 7 2.05 30.27 -7.76
N ARG A 8 2.50 30.46 -6.51
CA ARG A 8 3.74 29.82 -5.98
C ARG A 8 3.54 28.48 -5.26
N ASP A 9 2.39 28.23 -4.63
CA ASP A 9 2.22 27.02 -3.81
C ASP A 9 1.84 25.76 -4.61
N VAL A 10 1.23 25.91 -5.79
CA VAL A 10 0.86 24.79 -6.68
C VAL A 10 2.10 24.03 -7.20
N SER A 11 3.27 24.69 -7.24
CA SER A 11 4.51 24.13 -7.78
C SER A 11 4.98 22.87 -7.04
N ARG A 12 4.76 22.74 -5.73
CA ARG A 12 5.36 21.65 -4.92
C ARG A 12 4.64 20.30 -4.99
N TYR A 13 3.44 20.27 -5.57
CA TYR A 13 2.74 18.99 -5.85
C TYR A 13 3.11 18.38 -7.21
N ARG A 14 3.74 19.17 -8.09
CA ARG A 14 3.92 18.87 -9.52
C ARG A 14 4.91 17.74 -9.81
N ASP A 15 5.95 17.60 -8.99
CA ASP A 15 7.14 16.81 -9.33
C ASP A 15 7.02 15.32 -9.00
N SER A 16 5.86 14.86 -8.50
CA SER A 16 5.64 13.47 -8.05
C SER A 16 4.92 12.55 -9.05
N TYR A 17 4.66 13.03 -10.28
CA TYR A 17 3.82 12.34 -11.28
C TYR A 17 4.46 12.16 -12.68
N HIS A 18 5.76 12.38 -12.83
CA HIS A 18 6.46 12.24 -14.12
C HIS A 18 7.53 11.13 -14.19
N SER A 19 7.73 10.35 -13.12
CA SER A 19 8.80 9.35 -13.02
C SER A 19 8.42 7.91 -13.43
N ASP A 20 7.20 7.68 -13.93
CA ASP A 20 6.74 6.35 -14.40
C ASP A 20 7.00 6.14 -15.91
N LEU A 21 7.92 6.92 -16.51
CA LEU A 21 8.43 6.71 -17.87
C LEU A 21 9.97 6.68 -17.86
N GLN A 22 10.52 5.62 -18.45
CA GLN A 22 11.95 5.32 -18.61
C GLN A 22 12.74 4.97 -17.33
N ALA A 23 12.83 3.66 -17.06
CA ALA A 23 13.94 3.04 -16.34
C ALA A 23 14.43 1.81 -17.13
N ASP A 24 15.37 2.08 -18.04
CA ASP A 24 16.26 1.17 -18.79
C ASP A 24 15.76 -0.17 -19.39
N LYS A 25 15.88 -0.29 -20.72
CA LYS A 25 16.13 -1.57 -21.41
C LYS A 25 17.10 -1.39 -22.60
N SER A 26 18.26 -2.04 -22.48
CA SER A 26 19.18 -2.44 -23.58
C SER A 26 20.02 -1.31 -24.23
N PRO A 27 21.11 -1.64 -24.97
CA PRO A 27 22.34 -2.17 -24.38
C PRO A 27 23.63 -1.45 -24.89
N THR A 28 24.77 -1.69 -24.23
CA THR A 28 26.11 -1.18 -24.63
C THR A 28 26.62 -1.78 -25.94
N PRO A 29 27.43 -1.02 -26.73
CA PRO A 29 28.84 -1.44 -26.89
C PRO A 29 29.89 -0.31 -27.05
N THR A 30 31.11 -0.60 -26.56
CA THR A 30 32.47 -0.19 -27.04
C THR A 30 32.85 1.26 -27.39
N SER A 31 33.88 1.77 -26.68
CA SER A 31 34.79 2.90 -26.99
C SER A 31 35.85 2.55 -28.07
N PRO A 32 36.90 3.36 -28.41
CA PRO A 32 37.47 4.60 -27.81
C PRO A 32 37.38 5.82 -28.77
N SER A 33 38.22 6.87 -28.91
CA SER A 33 39.55 7.34 -28.41
C SER A 33 39.72 8.83 -28.84
N ALA A 34 40.61 9.70 -28.33
CA ALA A 34 41.46 9.81 -27.13
C ALA A 34 42.10 11.24 -27.08
N ASP A 35 42.82 11.59 -25.99
CA ASP A 35 43.70 12.79 -25.79
C ASP A 35 43.05 14.20 -25.81
N SER A 36 43.58 15.25 -25.15
CA SER A 36 44.90 15.43 -24.49
C SER A 36 44.87 16.26 -23.18
N THR A 37 45.85 16.02 -22.31
CA THR A 37 46.29 16.81 -21.12
C THR A 37 47.46 17.78 -21.50
N PRO A 38 48.17 18.55 -20.61
CA PRO A 38 48.20 18.57 -19.13
C PRO A 38 48.36 19.96 -18.41
N SER A 39 48.47 19.90 -17.06
CA SER A 39 49.49 20.60 -16.21
C SER A 39 49.23 21.91 -15.44
N ARG A 40 49.60 21.86 -14.14
CA ARG A 40 50.08 22.93 -13.20
C ARG A 40 49.03 23.97 -12.72
N GLU A 41 49.08 24.53 -11.50
CA GLU A 41 49.94 24.28 -10.32
C GLU A 41 49.23 24.69 -9.00
N LEU A 42 49.73 24.23 -7.84
CA LEU A 42 49.31 24.68 -6.49
C LEU A 42 50.34 25.66 -5.90
N PRO A 43 49.96 26.49 -4.91
CA PRO A 43 50.59 26.30 -3.60
C PRO A 43 49.67 26.52 -2.37
N MET A 44 50.18 26.13 -1.21
CA MET A 44 49.52 26.17 0.10
C MET A 44 49.49 27.57 0.75
N ARG A 45 48.66 27.72 1.79
CA ARG A 45 49.01 28.54 2.96
C ARG A 45 48.64 27.82 4.26
N ALA A 46 49.39 28.03 5.33
CA ALA A 46 49.30 27.24 6.56
C ALA A 46 49.51 28.08 7.83
N SER A 47 48.79 27.70 8.90
CA SER A 47 49.09 27.98 10.32
C SER A 47 47.94 27.41 11.20
N SER A 48 48.07 27.20 12.51
CA SER A 48 49.02 26.34 13.25
C SER A 48 48.73 26.46 14.77
N ILE A 49 48.37 25.36 15.44
CA ILE A 49 48.78 24.97 16.82
C ILE A 49 48.51 26.02 17.94
N SER A 50 47.75 25.74 19.02
CA SER A 50 48.25 24.98 20.19
C SER A 50 47.20 24.76 21.30
N LYS A 51 47.15 23.53 21.89
CA LYS A 51 47.15 23.14 23.34
C LYS A 51 46.25 23.91 24.37
N LYS A 52 45.69 23.33 25.46
CA LYS A 52 45.98 22.08 26.22
C LYS A 52 44.86 21.77 27.27
N SER A 53 44.85 20.54 27.83
CA SER A 53 44.38 20.17 29.21
C SER A 53 42.86 20.23 29.57
N THR A 54 42.29 19.39 30.47
CA THR A 54 42.66 18.05 31.03
C THR A 54 41.47 17.37 31.77
N ALA A 55 41.14 16.11 31.42
CA ALA A 55 40.84 14.95 32.31
C ALA A 55 39.73 15.03 33.43
N PRO A 56 39.43 13.94 34.19
CA PRO A 56 38.80 12.68 33.72
C PRO A 56 37.69 12.12 34.65
N ARG A 57 36.86 11.17 34.16
CA ARG A 57 36.04 10.18 34.93
C ARG A 57 35.26 9.29 33.93
N ARG A 58 34.93 8.02 34.18
CA ARG A 58 35.55 6.93 35.00
C ARG A 58 34.97 5.61 34.47
N SER A 59 35.72 4.52 34.47
CA SER A 59 35.16 3.17 34.26
C SER A 59 34.41 2.69 35.51
N PHE A 60 33.48 1.75 35.32
CA PHE A 60 32.92 0.91 36.39
C PHE A 60 32.56 -0.46 35.81
N ASP A 61 33.22 -1.47 36.34
CA ASP A 61 32.87 -2.90 36.22
C ASP A 61 32.92 -3.49 37.63
N GLU A 62 32.34 -4.68 37.76
CA GLU A 62 32.41 -5.61 38.91
C GLU A 62 31.68 -5.29 40.24
N LEU A 63 30.79 -6.25 40.56
CA LEU A 63 30.58 -6.91 41.86
C LEU A 63 29.97 -6.13 43.04
N GLN A 64 28.71 -6.49 43.33
CA GLN A 64 28.46 -7.24 44.57
C GLN A 64 27.35 -8.29 44.39
N GLU A 65 27.48 -9.45 45.04
CA GLU A 65 26.59 -10.61 44.92
C GLU A 65 25.56 -10.70 46.08
N SER A 66 24.80 -11.80 46.09
CA SER A 66 23.86 -12.28 47.12
C SER A 66 22.47 -11.61 47.15
N HIS A 67 21.35 -12.32 47.39
CA HIS A 67 21.16 -13.77 47.63
C HIS A 67 20.16 -14.39 46.64
N GLN A 68 20.42 -15.62 46.21
CA GLN A 68 19.42 -16.47 45.55
C GLN A 68 18.65 -17.30 46.59
N PHE A 69 17.32 -17.31 46.51
CA PHE A 69 16.49 -18.37 47.12
C PHE A 69 16.03 -19.33 46.01
N PRO A 70 16.31 -20.64 46.09
CA PRO A 70 15.84 -21.60 45.10
C PRO A 70 14.37 -21.96 45.36
N GLY A 71 13.57 -22.16 44.30
CA GLY A 71 12.29 -22.88 44.43
C GLY A 71 11.07 -22.32 43.71
N GLN A 72 11.11 -21.12 43.12
CA GLN A 72 10.00 -20.64 42.26
C GLN A 72 10.38 -20.66 40.78
N LYS A 73 9.83 -21.66 40.06
CA LYS A 73 9.78 -21.64 38.59
C LYS A 73 8.80 -20.56 38.15
N ASN A 74 9.27 -19.32 38.09
CA ASN A 74 8.56 -18.22 37.44
C ASN A 74 8.42 -18.49 35.95
N LYS A 75 7.40 -19.29 35.59
CA LYS A 75 6.77 -19.20 34.27
C LYS A 75 6.32 -17.76 34.12
N SER A 76 7.07 -16.97 33.35
CA SER A 76 6.64 -15.64 32.94
C SER A 76 5.35 -15.80 32.15
N ARG A 77 4.22 -15.61 32.84
CA ARG A 77 2.91 -15.51 32.22
C ARG A 77 2.88 -14.18 31.49
N ASN A 78 3.34 -14.19 30.23
CA ASN A 78 2.88 -13.25 29.23
C ASN A 78 1.37 -13.48 29.03
N THR A 79 0.56 -12.96 29.93
CA THR A 79 -0.88 -12.79 29.71
C THR A 79 -1.01 -11.70 28.65
N ASN A 80 -1.13 -12.12 27.39
CA ASN A 80 -1.40 -11.21 26.28
C ASN A 80 -2.67 -10.43 26.61
N ARG A 81 -2.57 -9.09 26.61
CA ARG A 81 -3.62 -8.19 27.16
C ARG A 81 -4.95 -8.27 26.43
N THR A 82 -4.95 -8.84 25.23
CA THR A 82 -6.13 -9.02 24.35
C THR A 82 -6.72 -10.44 24.41
N GLY A 83 -6.13 -11.37 25.17
CA GLY A 83 -6.46 -12.80 25.11
C GLY A 83 -5.86 -13.55 23.91
N LEU A 84 -5.60 -12.86 22.79
CA LEU A 84 -5.05 -13.44 21.56
C LEU A 84 -3.63 -14.01 21.76
N PRO A 85 -3.23 -15.09 21.05
CA PRO A 85 -1.95 -15.78 21.28
C PRO A 85 -0.72 -15.03 20.72
N GLY A 86 -0.90 -14.19 19.69
CA GLY A 86 0.19 -13.58 18.93
C GLY A 86 0.80 -14.53 17.88
N PRO A 87 1.87 -14.09 17.19
CA PRO A 87 2.39 -14.79 16.01
C PRO A 87 2.92 -16.19 16.34
N SER A 88 2.25 -17.21 15.80
CA SER A 88 2.56 -18.64 15.94
C SER A 88 3.85 -19.05 15.21
N THR A 89 4.32 -20.28 15.40
CA THR A 89 5.34 -20.88 14.52
C THR A 89 4.79 -20.99 13.10
N SER A 90 5.57 -20.54 12.12
CA SER A 90 5.13 -20.43 10.74
C SER A 90 5.24 -21.76 9.98
N ASN A 91 4.11 -22.18 9.41
CA ASN A 91 4.03 -23.34 8.52
C ASN A 91 4.32 -22.98 7.05
N LEU A 92 4.29 -21.69 6.69
CA LEU A 92 4.58 -21.24 5.33
C LEU A 92 6.04 -21.53 4.95
N SER A 93 6.28 -21.95 3.70
CA SER A 93 7.63 -22.13 3.14
C SER A 93 8.38 -20.79 3.02
N ILE A 94 9.70 -20.82 2.86
CA ILE A 94 10.51 -19.59 2.67
C ILE A 94 10.06 -18.85 1.40
N GLU A 95 9.65 -19.59 0.37
CA GLU A 95 9.10 -19.08 -0.88
C GLU A 95 7.71 -18.43 -0.67
N GLN A 96 6.77 -19.13 -0.02
CA GLN A 96 5.47 -18.56 0.33
C GLN A 96 5.62 -17.26 1.15
N ARG A 97 6.52 -17.23 2.15
CA ARG A 97 6.84 -16.02 2.94
C ARG A 97 7.42 -14.89 2.09
N SER A 98 8.14 -15.21 1.02
CA SER A 98 8.73 -14.24 0.09
C SER A 98 7.71 -13.64 -0.87
N LEU A 99 6.55 -14.28 -1.06
CA LEU A 99 5.44 -13.83 -1.92
C LEU A 99 4.36 -13.02 -1.19
N VAL A 100 4.39 -12.95 0.15
CA VAL A 100 3.39 -12.22 0.95
C VAL A 100 3.45 -10.71 0.65
N GLY A 101 2.34 -10.11 0.24
CA GLY A 101 2.29 -8.69 -0.11
C GLY A 101 2.91 -8.33 -1.47
N VAL A 102 3.33 -9.32 -2.28
CA VAL A 102 3.79 -9.12 -3.65
C VAL A 102 2.59 -9.06 -4.59
N ALA A 103 2.58 -8.10 -5.53
CA ALA A 103 1.51 -7.98 -6.52
C ALA A 103 1.71 -9.03 -7.64
N ARG A 104 0.98 -10.14 -7.55
CA ARG A 104 1.09 -11.30 -8.46
C ARG A 104 0.20 -11.14 -9.69
N TRP A 105 0.56 -10.23 -10.60
CA TRP A 105 -0.25 -9.90 -11.78
C TRP A 105 -0.58 -11.13 -12.66
N PRO A 106 -1.77 -11.17 -13.29
CA PRO A 106 -2.14 -12.28 -14.19
C PRO A 106 -1.37 -12.26 -15.52
N ASP A 107 -0.93 -11.08 -15.96
CA ASP A 107 -0.05 -10.92 -17.11
C ASP A 107 1.42 -11.10 -16.70
N SER A 108 2.06 -12.15 -17.22
CA SER A 108 3.46 -12.48 -16.94
C SER A 108 4.48 -11.44 -17.40
N ARG A 109 4.09 -10.48 -18.24
CA ARG A 109 4.94 -9.34 -18.63
C ARG A 109 5.11 -8.30 -17.52
N TYR A 110 4.20 -8.31 -16.53
CA TYR A 110 4.19 -7.38 -15.40
C TYR A 110 4.33 -8.08 -14.04
N ASN A 111 4.26 -9.41 -14.01
CA ASN A 111 4.50 -10.19 -12.80
C ASN A 111 6.01 -10.36 -12.56
N GLU A 112 6.48 -9.81 -11.45
CA GLU A 112 7.89 -9.81 -11.04
C GLU A 112 8.14 -10.71 -9.81
N GLU A 113 7.23 -11.63 -9.48
CA GLU A 113 7.26 -12.40 -8.22
C GLU A 113 8.52 -13.25 -8.01
N ASP A 114 9.15 -13.73 -9.10
CA ASP A 114 10.40 -14.47 -9.08
C ASP A 114 11.66 -13.58 -8.93
N SER A 115 11.49 -12.25 -8.95
CA SER A 115 12.62 -11.32 -8.85
C SER A 115 13.12 -11.17 -7.41
N ARG A 116 14.44 -11.14 -7.24
CA ARG A 116 15.11 -10.95 -5.94
C ARG A 116 14.64 -9.68 -5.19
N ALA A 117 14.23 -8.65 -5.92
CA ALA A 117 13.69 -7.43 -5.35
C ALA A 117 12.31 -7.64 -4.71
N GLN A 118 11.37 -8.27 -5.44
CA GLN A 118 10.03 -8.56 -4.91
C GLN A 118 10.06 -9.63 -3.81
N GLN A 119 10.87 -10.69 -3.95
CA GLN A 119 11.05 -11.70 -2.90
C GLN A 119 11.59 -11.09 -1.59
N SER A 120 12.58 -10.19 -1.69
CA SER A 120 13.11 -9.45 -0.53
C SER A 120 12.08 -8.46 0.06
N TYR A 121 11.24 -7.86 -0.79
CA TYR A 121 10.11 -7.04 -0.35
C TYR A 121 9.08 -7.87 0.44
N GLY A 122 8.60 -8.98 -0.11
CA GLY A 122 7.56 -9.82 0.50
C GLY A 122 8.04 -10.55 1.76
N GLN A 123 9.26 -11.09 1.76
CA GLN A 123 9.86 -11.64 2.98
C GLN A 123 9.98 -10.56 4.07
N SER A 124 10.22 -9.30 3.71
CA SER A 124 10.20 -8.18 4.66
C SER A 124 8.80 -7.68 5.03
N PHE A 125 7.77 -7.93 4.20
CA PHE A 125 6.36 -7.65 4.46
C PHE A 125 5.83 -8.63 5.50
N TRP A 126 6.04 -9.93 5.29
CA TRP A 126 5.68 -10.99 6.25
C TRP A 126 6.36 -10.79 7.62
N ASN A 127 7.63 -10.38 7.65
CA ASN A 127 8.29 -10.03 8.91
C ASN A 127 7.64 -8.81 9.61
N ALA A 128 7.08 -7.87 8.85
CA ALA A 128 6.38 -6.71 9.40
C ALA A 128 4.97 -7.06 9.90
N THR A 129 4.21 -7.91 9.20
CA THR A 129 2.89 -8.36 9.67
C THR A 129 3.00 -9.09 11.00
N ARG A 130 4.02 -9.95 11.15
CA ARG A 130 4.35 -10.64 12.41
C ARG A 130 4.73 -9.66 13.52
N LYS A 131 5.57 -8.66 13.23
CA LYS A 131 5.94 -7.64 14.21
C LYS A 131 4.71 -6.87 14.71
N ALA A 132 3.85 -6.40 13.81
CA ALA A 132 2.65 -5.68 14.17
C ALA A 132 1.60 -6.57 14.87
N GLY A 133 1.41 -7.82 14.43
CA GLY A 133 0.55 -8.79 15.12
C GLY A 133 0.97 -9.08 16.57
N SER A 134 2.28 -9.11 16.84
CA SER A 134 2.80 -9.17 18.22
C SER A 134 2.44 -7.91 19.03
N LEU A 135 2.52 -6.71 18.43
CA LEU A 135 2.12 -5.45 19.08
C LEU A 135 0.61 -5.35 19.33
N ILE A 136 -0.21 -5.93 18.46
CA ILE A 136 -1.66 -6.04 18.67
C ILE A 136 -1.94 -7.00 19.85
N ALA A 137 -1.44 -8.24 19.79
CA ALA A 137 -1.71 -9.25 20.82
C ALA A 137 -1.28 -8.81 22.24
N ASN A 138 -0.14 -8.10 22.38
CA ASN A 138 0.31 -7.56 23.67
C ASN A 138 -0.33 -6.21 24.07
N GLY A 139 -1.26 -5.67 23.28
CA GLY A 139 -2.03 -4.46 23.59
C GLY A 139 -1.24 -3.15 23.47
N LYS A 140 -0.23 -3.09 22.58
CA LYS A 140 0.51 -1.86 22.20
C LYS A 140 -0.04 -1.21 20.94
N ILE A 141 -0.77 -1.95 20.12
CA ILE A 141 -1.65 -1.44 19.07
C ILE A 141 -3.07 -1.85 19.48
N SER A 142 -3.92 -0.87 19.73
CA SER A 142 -5.27 -1.03 20.28
C SER A 142 -6.38 -0.49 19.38
N SER A 143 -6.02 0.08 18.22
CA SER A 143 -6.97 0.58 17.22
C SER A 143 -6.43 0.44 15.80
N LEU A 144 -7.32 0.45 14.81
CA LEU A 144 -6.99 0.44 13.39
C LEU A 144 -6.17 1.66 13.00
N GLU A 145 -6.42 2.85 13.57
CA GLU A 145 -5.62 4.04 13.25
C GLU A 145 -4.16 3.92 13.74
N GLN A 146 -3.94 3.28 14.90
CA GLN A 146 -2.58 2.97 15.37
C GLN A 146 -1.91 1.93 14.47
N LEU A 147 -2.65 0.91 14.01
CA LEU A 147 -2.14 -0.08 13.06
C LEU A 147 -1.80 0.57 11.72
N TRP A 148 -2.71 1.37 11.15
CA TRP A 148 -2.52 2.04 9.86
C TRP A 148 -1.31 2.98 9.89
N THR A 149 -1.12 3.70 11.00
CA THR A 149 0.09 4.50 11.24
C THR A 149 1.35 3.63 11.22
N HIS A 150 1.36 2.51 11.95
CA HIS A 150 2.49 1.59 12.03
C HIS A 150 2.87 0.96 10.67
N VAL A 151 1.88 0.50 9.90
CA VAL A 151 2.15 -0.07 8.56
C VAL A 151 2.52 1.01 7.54
N SER A 152 2.04 2.25 7.71
CA SER A 152 2.42 3.39 6.88
C SER A 152 3.86 3.83 7.11
N GLU A 153 4.34 3.84 8.36
CA GLU A 153 5.77 4.00 8.65
C GLU A 153 6.62 2.95 7.94
N TRP A 154 6.20 1.68 7.95
CA TRP A 154 6.92 0.61 7.27
C TRP A 154 6.92 0.80 5.75
N ARG A 155 5.76 1.12 5.14
CA ARG A 155 5.65 1.33 3.69
C ARG A 155 6.45 2.56 3.23
N GLY A 156 6.46 3.64 4.01
CA GLY A 156 7.31 4.81 3.78
C GLY A 156 8.79 4.45 3.79
N LYS A 157 9.25 3.70 4.82
CA LYS A 157 10.65 3.22 4.92
C LYS A 157 11.04 2.30 3.75
N LYS A 158 10.09 1.53 3.19
CA LYS A 158 10.30 0.69 2.00
C LYS A 158 10.28 1.45 0.66
N ALA A 159 9.67 2.63 0.60
CA ALA A 159 9.70 3.47 -0.59
C ALA A 159 11.00 4.30 -0.73
N GLY A 160 11.86 4.34 0.31
CA GLY A 160 13.21 4.91 0.22
C GLY A 160 13.20 6.41 -0.12
N SER A 161 13.87 6.79 -1.21
CA SER A 161 13.85 8.16 -1.76
C SER A 161 12.45 8.63 -2.14
N SER A 162 11.57 7.72 -2.56
CA SER A 162 10.16 7.99 -2.89
C SER A 162 9.23 7.99 -1.65
N SER A 163 9.77 8.07 -0.43
CA SER A 163 9.00 7.94 0.81
C SER A 163 7.92 9.01 1.02
N SER A 164 8.09 10.23 0.51
CA SER A 164 7.18 11.36 0.71
C SER A 164 5.70 11.03 0.36
N PRO A 165 5.33 10.65 -0.87
CA PRO A 165 3.94 10.29 -1.19
C PRO A 165 3.45 8.97 -0.55
N PHE A 166 4.35 8.09 -0.11
CA PHE A 166 4.00 6.79 0.52
C PHE A 166 3.85 6.85 2.04
N GLY A 167 4.23 7.96 2.68
CA GLY A 167 4.11 8.17 4.13
C GLY A 167 2.67 8.35 4.61
N ALA A 168 2.49 9.11 5.69
CA ALA A 168 1.17 9.45 6.27
C ALA A 168 0.42 10.54 5.48
N SER A 169 0.61 10.59 4.17
CA SER A 169 -0.06 11.52 3.25
C SER A 169 -1.49 11.04 2.97
N ARG A 170 -2.36 11.23 3.97
CA ARG A 170 -3.81 11.04 3.89
C ARG A 170 -4.40 11.77 2.68
N ARG A 171 -5.48 11.21 2.10
CA ARG A 171 -6.34 11.97 1.19
C ARG A 171 -7.08 13.04 2.00
N ASP A 172 -6.95 14.31 1.60
CA ASP A 172 -7.60 15.43 2.27
C ASP A 172 -9.00 15.68 1.67
N PRO A 173 -10.10 15.57 2.44
CA PRO A 173 -11.46 15.88 2.01
C PRO A 173 -11.64 17.27 1.37
N LYS A 174 -10.80 18.26 1.71
CA LYS A 174 -10.87 19.61 1.13
C LYS A 174 -10.45 19.64 -0.33
N TYR A 175 -9.58 18.73 -0.75
CA TYR A 175 -9.12 18.60 -2.12
C TYR A 175 -9.79 17.39 -2.77
N ASN A 176 -11.12 17.47 -2.88
CA ASN A 176 -11.96 16.46 -3.52
C ASN A 176 -11.82 16.48 -5.06
N LEU A 177 -10.58 16.36 -5.53
CA LEU A 177 -10.23 16.06 -6.90
C LEU A 177 -10.41 14.55 -7.11
N PRO A 178 -11.14 14.11 -8.16
CA PRO A 178 -11.37 12.70 -8.41
C PRO A 178 -10.03 12.00 -8.64
N ARG A 179 -9.69 11.02 -7.80
CA ARG A 179 -8.48 10.22 -7.97
C ARG A 179 -8.77 9.07 -8.91
N ILE A 180 -7.90 8.87 -9.90
CA ILE A 180 -8.05 7.80 -10.89
C ILE A 180 -6.81 6.92 -11.02
N THR A 181 -7.03 5.68 -11.47
CA THR A 181 -5.99 4.77 -11.98
C THR A 181 -6.38 4.37 -13.40
N GLY A 182 -5.60 4.77 -14.40
CA GLY A 182 -5.82 4.36 -15.80
C GLY A 182 -5.63 2.85 -15.98
N LEU A 183 -6.55 2.20 -16.69
CA LEU A 183 -6.58 0.75 -16.91
C LEU A 183 -5.68 0.29 -18.07
N GLY A 184 -4.46 0.81 -18.11
CA GLY A 184 -3.41 0.39 -19.04
C GLY A 184 -2.44 -0.63 -18.41
N GLU A 185 -1.58 -1.20 -19.24
CA GLU A 185 -0.47 -2.07 -18.80
C GLU A 185 -0.95 -3.22 -17.88
N LYS A 186 -0.32 -3.37 -16.70
CA LYS A 186 -0.66 -4.31 -15.63
C LYS A 186 -2.12 -4.25 -15.15
N TYR A 187 -2.80 -3.12 -15.34
CA TYR A 187 -4.23 -2.96 -14.99
C TYR A 187 -5.18 -3.34 -16.13
N ALA A 188 -4.68 -3.63 -17.34
CA ALA A 188 -5.53 -3.88 -18.52
C ALA A 188 -6.49 -5.08 -18.34
N TYR A 189 -6.12 -6.09 -17.53
CA TYR A 189 -7.00 -7.22 -17.23
C TYR A 189 -8.34 -6.80 -16.58
N VAL A 190 -8.37 -5.66 -15.87
CA VAL A 190 -9.61 -5.09 -15.31
C VAL A 190 -10.44 -4.43 -16.41
N ARG A 191 -9.83 -3.73 -17.38
CA ARG A 191 -10.55 -3.25 -18.58
C ARG A 191 -11.17 -4.44 -19.31
N ASP A 192 -10.40 -5.49 -19.52
CA ASP A 192 -10.83 -6.66 -20.30
C ASP A 192 -11.94 -7.46 -19.58
N ARG A 193 -11.92 -7.52 -18.23
CA ARG A 193 -13.01 -8.04 -17.38
C ARG A 193 -14.33 -7.28 -17.54
N TYR A 194 -14.28 -5.99 -17.88
CA TYR A 194 -15.47 -5.12 -18.02
C TYR A 194 -15.85 -4.81 -19.48
N ALA A 195 -14.98 -5.11 -20.46
CA ALA A 195 -15.17 -4.73 -21.87
C ALA A 195 -16.48 -5.24 -22.50
N ASN A 196 -16.95 -6.43 -22.09
CA ASN A 196 -18.17 -7.06 -22.58
C ASN A 196 -19.36 -6.93 -21.62
N ARG A 197 -19.25 -6.19 -20.52
CA ARG A 197 -20.34 -5.98 -19.56
C ARG A 197 -21.36 -4.97 -20.09
N THR A 198 -22.63 -5.21 -19.80
CA THR A 198 -23.78 -4.42 -20.28
C THR A 198 -24.64 -3.85 -19.15
N ASP A 199 -24.25 -4.10 -17.90
CA ASP A 199 -24.93 -3.74 -16.65
C ASP A 199 -24.39 -2.43 -16.03
N GLY A 200 -23.77 -1.56 -16.84
CA GLY A 200 -23.23 -0.26 -16.43
C GLY A 200 -23.87 0.91 -17.17
N ASP A 201 -23.98 2.05 -16.51
CA ASP A 201 -24.67 3.24 -17.01
C ASP A 201 -23.96 3.87 -18.21
N ILE A 202 -24.69 4.06 -19.31
CA ILE A 202 -24.15 4.69 -20.53
C ILE A 202 -24.19 6.21 -20.39
N MET A 203 -23.01 6.79 -20.15
CA MET A 203 -22.82 8.21 -19.94
C MET A 203 -22.28 8.91 -21.20
N ARG A 204 -22.81 10.11 -21.48
CA ARG A 204 -22.36 10.98 -22.57
C ARG A 204 -21.59 12.18 -22.01
N ASN A 205 -20.38 12.37 -22.49
CA ASN A 205 -19.57 13.56 -22.20
C ASN A 205 -20.04 14.77 -23.06
N ARG A 206 -19.55 15.97 -22.72
CA ARG A 206 -19.84 17.23 -23.44
C ARG A 206 -18.72 17.68 -24.38
N TYR A 207 -17.79 16.79 -24.72
CA TYR A 207 -16.51 17.09 -25.38
C TYR A 207 -16.30 16.34 -26.70
N ASN A 208 -17.37 15.77 -27.27
CA ASN A 208 -17.37 14.94 -28.49
C ASN A 208 -16.45 13.70 -28.41
N LEU A 209 -16.05 13.27 -27.21
CA LEU A 209 -15.42 11.96 -27.00
C LEU A 209 -16.48 10.85 -27.22
N PRO A 210 -16.06 9.59 -27.41
CA PRO A 210 -16.93 8.43 -27.28
C PRO A 210 -17.76 8.44 -25.97
N PRO A 211 -19.00 7.90 -25.97
CA PRO A 211 -19.70 7.56 -24.74
C PRO A 211 -18.88 6.56 -23.91
N PHE A 212 -19.11 6.51 -22.60
CA PHE A 212 -18.50 5.51 -21.71
C PHE A 212 -19.55 4.82 -20.86
N MET A 213 -19.24 3.62 -20.39
CA MET A 213 -20.03 2.88 -19.41
C MET A 213 -19.41 3.11 -18.03
N GLN A 214 -20.25 3.36 -17.02
CA GLN A 214 -19.84 3.42 -15.61
C GLN A 214 -20.42 2.24 -14.84
N PHE A 215 -19.55 1.54 -14.11
CA PHE A 215 -19.92 0.48 -13.19
C PHE A 215 -19.59 0.98 -11.79
N GLN A 216 -20.56 1.62 -11.16
CA GLN A 216 -20.45 2.10 -9.78
C GLN A 216 -20.50 0.89 -8.83
N ILE A 217 -19.67 0.90 -7.79
CA ILE A 217 -19.80 -0.02 -6.64
C ILE A 217 -20.41 0.81 -5.51
N ASP A 218 -21.56 0.37 -5.04
CA ASP A 218 -22.30 0.94 -3.91
C ASP A 218 -22.45 -0.12 -2.82
N ASP A 219 -22.50 0.33 -1.57
CA ASP A 219 -22.72 -0.51 -0.39
C ASP A 219 -23.41 0.33 0.71
N GLU A 220 -23.47 -0.14 1.94
CA GLU A 220 -24.04 0.55 3.09
C GLU A 220 -23.11 0.55 4.32
N ILE A 221 -23.17 1.62 5.10
CA ILE A 221 -22.58 1.69 6.44
C ILE A 221 -23.69 2.12 7.40
N ASP A 222 -24.00 1.25 8.37
CA ASP A 222 -25.06 1.42 9.37
C ASP A 222 -26.47 1.57 8.74
N GLY A 223 -26.72 0.94 7.59
CA GLY A 223 -27.98 1.00 6.82
C GLY A 223 -28.14 2.24 5.93
N GLU A 224 -27.19 3.18 5.99
CA GLU A 224 -27.12 4.35 5.12
C GLU A 224 -26.23 4.05 3.90
N PRO A 225 -26.66 4.32 2.66
CA PRO A 225 -25.88 3.98 1.46
C PRO A 225 -24.57 4.77 1.35
N ILE A 226 -23.63 4.24 0.57
CA ILE A 226 -22.35 4.89 0.25
C ILE A 226 -21.86 4.47 -1.15
N SER A 227 -21.54 5.45 -1.99
CA SER A 227 -20.96 5.21 -3.32
C SER A 227 -19.44 5.22 -3.26
N LEU A 228 -18.84 4.12 -3.72
CA LEU A 228 -17.40 3.87 -3.62
C LEU A 228 -16.72 4.04 -4.98
N THR A 229 -15.71 3.21 -5.24
CA THR A 229 -15.00 3.10 -6.51
C THR A 229 -15.96 2.82 -7.66
N LYS A 230 -15.70 3.42 -8.83
CA LYS A 230 -16.39 3.12 -10.09
C LYS A 230 -15.40 2.76 -11.19
N ILE A 231 -15.74 1.76 -12.00
CA ILE A 231 -14.98 1.39 -13.19
C ILE A 231 -15.58 2.14 -14.39
N VAL A 232 -14.75 2.80 -15.19
CA VAL A 232 -15.14 3.60 -16.35
C VAL A 232 -14.50 3.04 -17.60
N ILE A 233 -15.32 2.69 -18.60
CA ILE A 233 -14.90 2.02 -19.84
C ILE A 233 -15.46 2.79 -21.05
N SER A 234 -14.59 3.36 -21.89
CA SER A 234 -14.97 3.91 -23.20
C SER A 234 -15.71 2.87 -24.05
N LYS A 235 -16.80 3.28 -24.71
CA LYS A 235 -17.50 2.44 -25.70
C LYS A 235 -16.80 2.39 -27.05
N ASP A 236 -15.80 3.25 -27.27
CA ASP A 236 -14.78 3.03 -28.28
C ASP A 236 -13.63 2.22 -27.65
N ALA A 237 -13.47 0.98 -28.12
CA ALA A 237 -12.43 0.06 -27.65
C ALA A 237 -11.02 0.42 -28.15
N MET A 238 -10.90 1.29 -29.17
CA MET A 238 -9.62 1.72 -29.75
C MET A 238 -9.08 3.02 -29.15
N ALA A 239 -9.86 3.72 -28.32
CA ALA A 239 -9.50 5.01 -27.73
C ALA A 239 -8.21 4.93 -26.89
N ASP A 240 -7.14 5.60 -27.30
CA ASP A 240 -5.87 5.63 -26.56
C ASP A 240 -5.79 6.90 -25.70
N ARG A 241 -5.36 6.75 -24.44
CA ARG A 241 -4.99 7.90 -23.59
C ARG A 241 -3.91 8.77 -24.26
N MET A 242 -3.10 8.22 -25.17
CA MET A 242 -2.05 8.95 -25.87
C MET A 242 -2.57 9.82 -27.04
N ASP A 243 -3.83 9.67 -27.48
CA ASP A 243 -4.39 10.53 -28.54
C ASP A 243 -4.46 11.99 -28.08
N GLU A 244 -4.30 12.91 -29.04
CA GLU A 244 -4.24 14.37 -28.79
C GLU A 244 -5.42 14.88 -27.96
N ILE A 245 -6.63 14.36 -28.20
CA ILE A 245 -7.84 14.78 -27.50
C ILE A 245 -7.80 14.43 -26.00
N TYR A 246 -7.32 13.23 -25.65
CA TYR A 246 -7.20 12.78 -24.26
C TYR A 246 -5.99 13.43 -23.56
N ALA A 247 -4.84 13.52 -24.25
CA ALA A 247 -3.67 14.25 -23.76
C ALA A 247 -3.99 15.73 -23.50
N GLY A 248 -4.74 16.36 -24.41
CA GLY A 248 -5.24 17.73 -24.29
C GLY A 248 -6.29 17.93 -23.20
N LEU A 249 -6.94 16.87 -22.70
CA LEU A 249 -7.81 16.95 -21.52
C LEU A 249 -7.01 16.87 -20.22
N ARG A 250 -6.01 15.96 -20.14
CA ARG A 250 -5.11 15.87 -18.99
C ARG A 250 -4.31 17.16 -18.77
N SER A 251 -3.80 17.79 -19.84
CA SER A 251 -3.08 19.07 -19.73
C SER A 251 -3.94 20.25 -19.26
N ARG A 252 -5.28 20.12 -19.29
CA ARG A 252 -6.25 21.06 -18.71
C ARG A 252 -6.77 20.63 -17.33
N ASN A 253 -6.06 19.71 -16.65
CA ASN A 253 -6.44 19.10 -15.37
C ASN A 253 -7.78 18.34 -15.39
N GLN A 254 -8.24 17.91 -16.58
CA GLN A 254 -9.47 17.11 -16.73
C GLN A 254 -9.13 15.61 -16.77
N GLU A 255 -8.40 15.14 -15.76
CA GLU A 255 -7.82 13.77 -15.71
C GLU A 255 -8.85 12.66 -16.00
N THR A 256 -10.04 12.72 -15.38
CA THR A 256 -11.13 11.75 -15.59
C THR A 256 -11.67 11.69 -17.01
N LEU A 257 -11.62 12.80 -17.75
CA LEU A 257 -12.01 12.84 -19.17
C LEU A 257 -10.84 12.50 -20.10
N GLY A 258 -9.61 12.67 -19.61
CA GLY A 258 -8.37 12.34 -20.29
C GLY A 258 -7.90 10.89 -20.13
N GLU A 259 -8.69 10.01 -19.52
CA GLU A 259 -8.39 8.56 -19.43
C GLU A 259 -9.61 7.75 -19.91
N PRO A 260 -9.60 7.18 -21.14
CA PRO A 260 -10.75 6.46 -21.70
C PRO A 260 -11.12 5.16 -20.95
N PHE A 261 -10.16 4.58 -20.22
CA PHE A 261 -10.38 3.42 -19.36
C PHE A 261 -9.74 3.70 -18.00
N HIS A 262 -10.54 3.81 -16.94
CA HIS A 262 -9.99 4.10 -15.60
C HIS A 262 -10.85 3.55 -14.46
N ILE A 263 -10.18 3.27 -13.35
CA ILE A 263 -10.80 3.21 -12.02
C ILE A 263 -10.91 4.66 -11.53
N ALA A 264 -12.09 5.14 -11.13
CA ALA A 264 -12.24 6.35 -10.35
C ALA A 264 -12.58 5.97 -8.90
N HIS A 265 -11.69 6.34 -7.98
CA HIS A 265 -11.73 5.92 -6.58
C HIS A 265 -12.81 6.66 -5.79
N THR A 266 -13.34 6.02 -4.75
CA THR A 266 -14.23 6.61 -3.71
C THR A 266 -13.83 8.03 -3.35
N GLU A 267 -14.78 8.95 -3.16
CA GLU A 267 -14.47 10.36 -2.92
C GLU A 267 -13.72 10.59 -1.59
N ALA A 268 -12.94 11.69 -1.51
CA ALA A 268 -12.07 11.92 -0.36
C ALA A 268 -12.85 12.25 0.93
N VAL A 269 -14.07 12.79 0.79
CA VAL A 269 -14.99 13.11 1.88
C VAL A 269 -15.53 11.88 2.63
N ASP A 270 -15.60 10.72 1.97
CA ASP A 270 -16.13 9.48 2.54
C ASP A 270 -15.10 8.64 3.30
N VAL A 271 -13.81 8.87 3.06
CA VAL A 271 -12.70 8.15 3.72
C VAL A 271 -12.82 8.15 5.25
N PRO A 272 -13.15 9.25 5.96
CA PRO A 272 -13.35 9.24 7.42
C PRO A 272 -14.53 8.37 7.88
N ARG A 273 -15.62 8.31 7.10
CA ARG A 273 -16.79 7.45 7.40
C ARG A 273 -16.40 5.97 7.28
N ILE A 274 -15.70 5.61 6.22
CA ILE A 274 -15.23 4.23 5.99
C ILE A 274 -14.18 3.82 7.03
N MET A 275 -13.22 4.69 7.37
CA MET A 275 -12.22 4.40 8.41
C MET A 275 -12.87 4.19 9.79
N LYS A 276 -13.93 4.93 10.13
CA LYS A 276 -14.71 4.72 11.36
C LYS A 276 -15.42 3.35 11.36
N HIS A 277 -16.00 2.93 10.23
CA HIS A 277 -16.60 1.60 10.10
C HIS A 277 -15.53 0.49 10.19
N ALA A 278 -14.40 0.67 9.52
CA ALA A 278 -13.27 -0.26 9.55
C ALA A 278 -12.69 -0.49 10.97
N GLU A 279 -12.77 0.50 11.87
CA GLU A 279 -12.38 0.36 13.29
C GLU A 279 -13.27 -0.66 14.06
N SER A 280 -14.55 -0.79 13.70
CA SER A 280 -15.42 -1.83 14.29
C SER A 280 -15.10 -3.22 13.75
N LEU A 281 -14.77 -3.34 12.46
CA LEU A 281 -14.31 -4.58 11.83
C LEU A 281 -12.94 -5.04 12.38
N TYR A 282 -12.02 -4.09 12.61
CA TYR A 282 -10.76 -4.34 13.32
C TYR A 282 -11.00 -4.91 14.72
N SER A 283 -11.91 -4.29 15.49
CA SER A 283 -12.28 -4.76 16.83
C SER A 283 -12.90 -6.15 16.80
N ARG A 284 -13.86 -6.41 15.90
CA ARG A 284 -14.51 -7.70 15.68
C ARG A 284 -13.51 -8.79 15.28
N ALA A 285 -12.57 -8.50 14.38
CA ALA A 285 -11.57 -9.48 13.94
C ALA A 285 -10.53 -9.85 15.03
N LEU A 286 -10.45 -9.05 16.11
CA LEU A 286 -9.58 -9.29 17.27
C LEU A 286 -10.33 -9.85 18.49
N ASP A 287 -11.62 -10.11 18.39
CA ASP A 287 -12.41 -10.75 19.44
C ASP A 287 -11.87 -12.17 19.72
N PRO A 288 -11.41 -12.49 20.95
CA PRO A 288 -10.86 -13.81 21.25
C PRO A 288 -11.92 -14.92 21.30
N ASP A 289 -13.21 -14.58 21.40
CA ASP A 289 -14.30 -15.55 21.60
C ASP A 289 -14.95 -15.99 20.27
N ILE A 290 -14.64 -15.34 19.14
CA ILE A 290 -15.07 -15.77 17.79
C ILE A 290 -14.10 -16.79 17.16
N ASP A 291 -14.60 -17.63 16.26
CA ASP A 291 -13.75 -18.59 15.54
C ASP A 291 -12.90 -17.93 14.42
N ASP A 292 -11.84 -18.60 13.99
CA ASP A 292 -10.92 -18.07 12.98
C ASP A 292 -11.54 -17.92 11.58
N GLY A 293 -12.64 -18.61 11.27
CA GLY A 293 -13.43 -18.41 10.06
C GLY A 293 -14.27 -17.13 10.12
N GLN A 294 -14.93 -16.89 11.26
CA GLN A 294 -15.62 -15.63 11.56
C GLN A 294 -14.65 -14.44 11.56
N ALA A 295 -13.46 -14.60 12.14
CA ALA A 295 -12.42 -13.60 12.10
C ALA A 295 -11.86 -13.39 10.69
N LEU A 296 -11.70 -14.44 9.88
CA LEU A 296 -11.28 -14.34 8.48
C LEU A 296 -12.31 -13.61 7.60
N ALA A 297 -13.61 -13.82 7.86
CA ALA A 297 -14.67 -13.06 7.21
C ALA A 297 -14.60 -11.56 7.56
N ALA A 298 -14.47 -11.21 8.84
CA ALA A 298 -14.28 -9.82 9.27
C ALA A 298 -12.98 -9.19 8.74
N MET A 299 -11.91 -9.99 8.58
CA MET A 299 -10.65 -9.58 7.96
C MET A 299 -10.78 -9.34 6.45
N GLY A 300 -11.53 -10.16 5.72
CA GLY A 300 -11.85 -9.93 4.31
C GLY A 300 -12.71 -8.67 4.13
N GLU A 301 -13.70 -8.47 5.00
CA GLU A 301 -14.57 -7.30 5.01
C GLU A 301 -13.77 -6.01 5.26
N LEU A 302 -12.85 -6.05 6.23
CA LEU A 302 -11.91 -4.98 6.50
C LEU A 302 -10.97 -4.69 5.32
N HIS A 303 -10.47 -5.72 4.63
CA HIS A 303 -9.62 -5.53 3.44
C HIS A 303 -10.39 -4.80 2.33
N TRP A 304 -11.64 -5.22 2.08
CA TRP A 304 -12.49 -4.64 1.04
C TRP A 304 -12.74 -3.14 1.27
N TRP A 305 -13.16 -2.76 2.49
CA TRP A 305 -13.37 -1.35 2.86
C TRP A 305 -12.08 -0.51 2.80
N LEU A 306 -10.94 -1.05 3.24
CA LEU A 306 -9.66 -0.35 3.19
C LEU A 306 -9.11 -0.19 1.77
N ALA A 307 -9.37 -1.15 0.88
CA ALA A 307 -9.08 -1.01 -0.55
C ALA A 307 -9.93 0.11 -1.16
N HIS A 308 -11.26 0.07 -0.98
CA HIS A 308 -12.17 1.07 -1.53
C HIS A 308 -11.93 2.50 -1.02
N ALA A 309 -11.66 2.68 0.27
CA ALA A 309 -11.35 4.01 0.81
C ALA A 309 -10.07 4.61 0.19
N MET A 310 -9.09 3.75 -0.11
CA MET A 310 -7.73 4.13 -0.51
C MET A 310 -7.18 5.28 0.37
N PRO A 311 -7.06 5.14 1.71
CA PRO A 311 -7.02 6.27 2.64
C PRO A 311 -5.88 7.29 2.43
N ASP A 312 -4.76 6.85 1.84
CA ASP A 312 -3.58 7.67 1.58
C ASP A 312 -3.31 7.81 0.07
N VAL A 313 -2.61 8.88 -0.32
CA VAL A 313 -2.34 9.22 -1.73
C VAL A 313 -1.53 8.14 -2.46
N ARG A 314 -0.64 7.41 -1.77
CA ARG A 314 0.01 6.19 -2.29
C ARG A 314 0.14 5.10 -1.22
N GLY A 315 0.18 3.85 -1.71
CA GLY A 315 0.50 2.65 -0.92
C GLY A 315 -0.66 2.01 -0.16
N SER A 316 -1.88 2.52 -0.29
CA SER A 316 -3.07 2.07 0.46
C SER A 316 -3.36 0.57 0.33
N ALA A 317 -3.21 -0.03 -0.85
CA ALA A 317 -3.33 -1.49 -1.05
C ALA A 317 -2.38 -2.29 -0.14
N ALA A 318 -1.08 -1.98 -0.22
CA ALA A 318 -0.06 -2.63 0.62
C ALA A 318 -0.26 -2.36 2.12
N LYS A 319 -0.82 -1.19 2.49
CA LYS A 319 -1.16 -0.86 3.89
C LYS A 319 -2.39 -1.65 4.38
N ALA A 320 -3.40 -1.86 3.53
CA ALA A 320 -4.58 -2.67 3.82
C ALA A 320 -4.20 -4.15 4.04
N GLU A 321 -3.48 -4.78 3.10
CA GLU A 321 -3.05 -6.17 3.24
C GLU A 321 -2.13 -6.37 4.45
N LEU A 322 -1.22 -5.43 4.76
CA LEU A 322 -0.34 -5.54 5.92
C LEU A 322 -1.14 -5.41 7.22
N SER A 323 -2.14 -4.53 7.27
CA SER A 323 -3.03 -4.40 8.43
C SER A 323 -3.82 -5.69 8.67
N VAL A 324 -4.47 -6.22 7.63
CA VAL A 324 -5.26 -7.45 7.70
C VAL A 324 -4.40 -8.66 8.09
N ARG A 325 -3.23 -8.83 7.48
CA ARG A 325 -2.29 -9.89 7.87
C ARG A 325 -1.70 -9.70 9.28
N SER A 326 -1.63 -8.47 9.80
CA SER A 326 -1.20 -8.25 11.19
C SER A 326 -2.26 -8.69 12.20
N ILE A 327 -3.54 -8.50 11.89
CA ILE A 327 -4.66 -9.02 12.69
C ILE A 327 -4.63 -10.56 12.70
N ALA A 328 -4.45 -11.18 11.53
CA ALA A 328 -4.27 -12.63 11.43
C ALA A 328 -3.09 -13.13 12.30
N GLN A 329 -1.93 -12.48 12.20
CA GLN A 329 -0.76 -12.82 13.03
C GLN A 329 -0.98 -12.52 14.52
N ALA A 330 -1.90 -11.63 14.91
CA ALA A 330 -2.30 -11.43 16.30
C ALA A 330 -3.11 -12.63 16.82
N ARG A 331 -4.01 -13.19 15.99
CA ARG A 331 -4.72 -14.46 16.27
C ARG A 331 -3.82 -15.70 16.19
N GLY A 332 -2.61 -15.59 15.66
CA GLY A 332 -1.70 -16.72 15.41
C GLY A 332 -1.94 -17.40 14.05
N MET A 333 -2.75 -16.80 13.17
CA MET A 333 -3.00 -17.26 11.81
C MET A 333 -1.90 -16.75 10.87
N ASP A 334 -1.15 -17.67 10.24
CA ASP A 334 -0.08 -17.37 9.29
C ASP A 334 -0.59 -17.50 7.84
N LEU A 335 -1.39 -16.52 7.40
CA LEU A 335 -2.06 -16.57 6.09
C LEU A 335 -1.06 -16.67 4.92
N PRO A 336 -1.24 -17.59 3.97
CA PRO A 336 -0.40 -17.70 2.77
C PRO A 336 -0.50 -16.48 1.84
N PRO A 337 0.42 -16.30 0.87
CA PRO A 337 0.28 -15.27 -0.16
C PRO A 337 -1.03 -15.43 -0.95
N PHE A 338 -1.46 -14.36 -1.62
CA PHE A 338 -2.52 -14.46 -2.62
C PHE A 338 -2.08 -15.34 -3.80
N GLN A 339 -3.03 -15.95 -4.51
CA GLN A 339 -2.75 -16.78 -5.67
C GLN A 339 -2.21 -15.96 -6.85
N ARG A 340 -1.50 -16.60 -7.80
CA ARG A 340 -1.03 -15.92 -9.01
C ARG A 340 -2.22 -15.47 -9.84
N GLY A 341 -2.24 -14.21 -10.25
CA GLY A 341 -3.36 -13.56 -10.92
C GLY A 341 -4.31 -12.80 -9.99
N ILE A 342 -4.22 -12.97 -8.68
CA ILE A 342 -5.04 -12.26 -7.69
C ILE A 342 -4.28 -11.04 -7.16
N VAL A 343 -4.83 -9.85 -7.41
CA VAL A 343 -4.35 -8.57 -6.86
C VAL A 343 -5.44 -8.02 -5.96
N PRO A 344 -5.33 -8.13 -4.62
CA PRO A 344 -6.48 -8.15 -3.72
C PRO A 344 -7.25 -6.83 -3.64
N ASP A 345 -6.58 -5.68 -3.81
CA ASP A 345 -7.23 -4.37 -3.87
C ASP A 345 -8.02 -4.19 -5.18
N LEU A 346 -7.57 -4.76 -6.29
CA LEU A 346 -8.28 -4.74 -7.57
C LEU A 346 -9.44 -5.74 -7.60
N GLU A 347 -9.30 -6.90 -6.95
CA GLU A 347 -10.43 -7.83 -6.75
C GLU A 347 -11.50 -7.19 -5.86
N ALA A 348 -11.12 -6.49 -4.78
CA ALA A 348 -12.07 -5.70 -3.98
C ALA A 348 -12.76 -4.62 -4.83
N MET A 349 -11.98 -3.78 -5.52
CA MET A 349 -12.48 -2.71 -6.40
C MET A 349 -13.27 -3.19 -7.64
N THR A 350 -13.48 -4.49 -7.82
CA THR A 350 -14.27 -5.06 -8.93
C THR A 350 -15.28 -6.12 -8.51
N THR A 351 -15.50 -6.34 -7.21
CA THR A 351 -16.47 -7.31 -6.69
C THR A 351 -17.29 -6.72 -5.53
N ALA A 352 -18.53 -7.19 -5.36
CA ALA A 352 -19.36 -6.82 -4.22
C ALA A 352 -18.77 -7.37 -2.91
N ARG A 353 -18.90 -6.63 -1.81
CA ARG A 353 -18.38 -7.00 -0.48
C ARG A 353 -18.74 -8.43 -0.05
N SER A 354 -19.99 -8.83 -0.29
CA SER A 354 -20.50 -10.17 0.02
C SER A 354 -19.72 -11.28 -0.69
N ASP A 355 -19.44 -11.14 -1.99
CA ASP A 355 -18.69 -12.11 -2.78
C ASP A 355 -17.18 -12.03 -2.49
N PHE A 356 -16.63 -10.84 -2.25
CA PHE A 356 -15.24 -10.70 -1.83
C PHE A 356 -14.98 -11.42 -0.49
N VAL A 357 -15.83 -11.20 0.51
CA VAL A 357 -15.75 -11.84 1.83
C VAL A 357 -15.92 -13.36 1.73
N LYS A 358 -16.94 -13.82 1.00
CA LYS A 358 -17.25 -15.24 0.78
C LYS A 358 -16.08 -16.00 0.12
N ASN A 359 -15.39 -15.36 -0.82
CA ASN A 359 -14.28 -15.97 -1.56
C ASN A 359 -12.89 -15.60 -0.97
N TYR A 360 -12.82 -14.85 0.13
CA TYR A 360 -11.56 -14.32 0.66
C TYR A 360 -10.54 -15.41 1.03
N SER A 361 -11.01 -16.53 1.60
CA SER A 361 -10.16 -17.70 1.87
C SER A 361 -9.69 -18.39 0.58
N GLN A 362 -10.51 -18.43 -0.47
CA GLN A 362 -10.21 -19.07 -1.75
C GLN A 362 -9.20 -18.29 -2.60
N MET A 363 -9.07 -16.98 -2.37
CA MET A 363 -8.07 -16.13 -3.01
C MET A 363 -6.62 -16.35 -2.51
N LEU A 364 -6.45 -17.09 -1.41
CA LEU A 364 -5.15 -17.38 -0.80
C LEU A 364 -4.59 -18.74 -1.27
N ALA A 365 -3.26 -18.85 -1.37
CA ALA A 365 -2.56 -20.04 -1.85
C ALA A 365 -2.27 -21.03 -0.70
N TRP A 366 -3.29 -21.78 -0.27
CA TRP A 366 -3.17 -22.74 0.86
C TRP A 366 -2.37 -24.00 0.55
N THR A 367 -2.23 -24.36 -0.73
CA THR A 367 -1.32 -25.41 -1.18
C THR A 367 0.10 -24.88 -1.35
N GLU A 368 1.06 -25.78 -1.58
CA GLU A 368 2.33 -25.39 -2.19
C GLU A 368 2.10 -24.77 -3.58
N ILE A 369 3.06 -23.98 -4.05
CA ILE A 369 2.98 -23.06 -5.21
C ILE A 369 3.88 -23.56 -6.32
#